data_AF-A0A7X9E1P9-F1
#
_entry.id   AF-A0A7X9E1P9-F1
#
_cell.length_a   1.000
_cell.length_b   1.000
_cell.length_c   1.000
_cell.angle_alpha   90.00
_cell.angle_beta   90.00
_cell.angle_gamma   90.00
#
_symmetry.space_group_name_H-M   'P 1'
#
loop_
_entity.id
_entity.type
_entity.pdbx_description
1 polymer ?
#
loop_
_entity_poly.entity_id
_entity_poly.type
_entity_poly.pdbx_seq_one_letter_code
_entity_poly.pdbx_strand_id
1 'polypeptide(L)' 'MKNQRLITVLSILISLASIIATTSGIFTSDGPGQYEHQSIRGEKIIIYGKGLYQHMSADVAIQGIAQ' A
#
# COMPACT_ATOMS: atom_id res chain seq x y z
N MET A 1 -14.87 26.72 20.50
CA MET A 1 -14.50 25.62 21.43
C MET A 1 -13.11 25.90 22.00
N LYS A 2 -12.89 25.65 23.29
CA LYS A 2 -11.70 26.11 24.05
C LYS A 2 -10.36 25.59 23.49
N ASN A 3 -10.36 24.47 22.77
CA ASN A 3 -9.15 23.79 22.28
C ASN A 3 -9.01 23.81 20.75
N GLN A 4 -9.75 24.67 20.04
CA GLN A 4 -9.79 24.66 18.57
C GLN A 4 -8.41 24.75 17.92
N ARG A 5 -7.54 25.62 18.43
CA ARG A 5 -6.18 25.79 17.89
C ARG A 5 -5.35 24.51 17.95
N LEU A 6 -5.46 23.76 19.05
CA LEU A 6 -4.76 22.48 19.24
C LEU A 6 -5.31 21.41 18.27
N ILE A 7 -6.64 21.32 18.17
CA ILE A 7 -7.31 20.39 17.25
C ILE A 7 -6.92 20.67 15.80
N THR A 8 -6.87 21.94 15.40
CA THR A 8 -6.46 22.34 14.05
C THR A 8 -5.02 21.91 13.74
N VAL A 9 -4.08 22.15 14.67
CA VAL A 9 -2.68 21.74 14.50
C VAL A 9 -2.55 20.22 14.39
N LEU A 10 -3.21 19.47 15.27
CA LEU A 10 -3.20 18.00 15.20
C LEU A 10 -3.80 17.50 13.89
N SER A 11 -4.91 18.08 13.45
CA SER A 11 -5.56 17.69 12.19
C SER A 11 -4.64 17.89 11.00
N ILE A 12 -3.95 19.03 10.91
CA ILE A 12 -2.98 19.31 9.84
C ILE A 12 -1.82 18.31 9.87
N LEU A 13 -1.28 18.01 11.05
CA LEU A 13 -0.20 17.03 11.19
C LEU A 13 -0.63 15.63 10.75
N ILE A 14 -1.83 15.20 11.15
CA ILE A 14 -2.39 13.91 10.74
C ILE A 14 -2.60 13.89 9.22
N SER A 15 -3.17 14.94 8.63
CA SER A 15 -3.34 15.03 7.18
C SER A 15 -2.01 14.93 6.43
N LEU A 16 -0.96 15.62 6.89
CA LEU A 16 0.38 15.54 6.31
C LEU A 16 0.97 14.13 6.42
N ALA A 17 0.87 13.51 7.59
CA ALA A 17 1.34 12.14 7.80
C ALA A 17 0.60 11.14 6.90
N SER A 18 -0.73 11.28 6.76
CA SER A 18 -1.54 10.44 5.88
C SER A 18 -1.12 10.57 4.41
N ILE A 19 -0.85 11.79 3.93
CA ILE A 19 -0.36 12.01 2.56
C ILE A 19 0.95 11.26 2.33
N ILE A 20 1.90 11.35 3.26
CA ILE A 20 3.18 10.65 3.16
C ILE A 20 2.98 9.13 3.17
N ALA A 21 2.14 8.62 4.07
CA ALA A 21 1.86 7.19 4.19
C ALA A 21 1.19 6.64 2.91
N THR A 22 0.19 7.32 2.37
CA THR A 22 -0.48 6.90 1.13
C THR A 22 0.45 6.99 -0.08
N THR A 23 1.21 8.08 -0.21
CA THR A 23 2.14 8.26 -1.33
C THR A 23 3.24 7.20 -1.31
N SER A 24 3.82 6.91 -0.14
CA SER A 24 4.79 5.82 -0.01
C SER A 24 4.15 4.46 -0.28
N GLY A 25 2.96 4.17 0.23
CA GLY A 25 2.26 2.91 -0.04
C GLY A 25 1.99 2.65 -1.53
N ILE A 26 1.64 3.68 -2.30
CA ILE A 26 1.32 3.58 -3.74
C ILE A 26 2.59 3.50 -4.59
N PHE A 27 3.60 4.33 -4.31
CA PHE A 27 4.77 4.48 -5.20
C PHE A 27 5.98 3.65 -4.81
N THR A 28 6.02 3.06 -3.60
CA THR A 28 7.11 2.15 -3.22
C THR A 28 7.12 0.97 -4.18
N SER A 29 8.23 0.83 -4.90
CA SER A 29 8.45 -0.23 -5.90
C SER A 29 9.47 -1.27 -5.43
N ASP A 30 9.79 -1.28 -4.13
CA ASP A 30 10.73 -2.22 -3.52
C ASP A 30 10.29 -3.67 -3.73
N GLY A 31 11.25 -4.56 -3.97
CA GLY A 31 10.99 -5.99 -4.12
C GLY A 31 11.61 -6.60 -5.38
N PRO A 32 11.56 -7.92 -5.52
CA PRO A 32 12.21 -8.67 -6.59
C PRO A 32 11.55 -8.50 -7.97
N GLY A 33 10.42 -7.80 -8.07
CA GLY A 33 9.64 -7.69 -9.29
C GLY A 33 8.69 -8.88 -9.49
N GLN A 34 7.92 -8.88 -10.57
CA GLN A 34 6.93 -9.94 -10.81
C GLN A 34 7.60 -11.29 -11.07
N TYR A 35 7.10 -12.35 -10.45
CA TYR A 35 7.60 -13.71 -10.62
C TYR A 35 6.47 -14.75 -10.60
N GLU A 36 6.70 -15.89 -11.26
CA GLU A 36 5.79 -17.04 -11.21
C GLU A 36 5.94 -17.80 -9.89
N HIS A 37 4.82 -18.08 -9.23
CA HIS A 37 4.75 -18.93 -8.05
C HIS A 37 3.73 -20.05 -8.27
N GLN A 38 4.06 -21.26 -7.81
CA GLN A 38 3.10 -22.37 -7.81
C GLN A 38 2.25 -22.31 -6.55
N SER A 39 0.96 -22.07 -6.74
CA SER A 39 -0.05 -22.10 -5.68
C SER A 39 -0.12 -23.48 -5.04
N ILE A 40 -0.63 -23.53 -3.81
CA ILE A 40 -0.92 -24.77 -3.05
C ILE A 40 -1.85 -25.70 -3.84
N ARG A 41 -2.68 -25.15 -4.73
CA ARG A 41 -3.58 -25.89 -5.64
C ARG A 41 -2.90 -26.42 -6.91
N GLY A 42 -1.59 -26.21 -7.07
CA GLY A 42 -0.81 -26.62 -8.23
C GLY A 42 -0.85 -25.65 -9.42
N GLU A 43 -1.61 -24.56 -9.32
CA GLU A 43 -1.75 -23.53 -10.36
C GLU A 43 -0.57 -22.56 -10.36
N LYS A 44 -0.13 -22.13 -11.55
CA LYS A 44 0.86 -21.06 -11.67
C LYS A 44 0.17 -19.72 -11.56
N ILE A 45 0.56 -18.93 -10.56
CA ILE A 45 0.09 -17.56 -10.33
C ILE A 45 1.25 -16.59 -10.44
N ILE A 46 0.99 -15.40 -10.97
CA ILE A 46 1.98 -14.33 -11.04
C ILE A 46 1.88 -13.53 -9.73
N ILE A 47 2.99 -13.41 -9.01
CA ILE A 47 3.10 -12.56 -7.81
C ILE A 47 3.51 -11.15 -8.23
N TYR A 48 2.93 -10.13 -7.61
CA TYR A 48 3.16 -8.73 -7.93
C TYR A 48 4.61 -8.30 -7.64
N GLY A 49 5.17 -8.77 -6.52
CA GLY A 49 6.60 -8.69 -6.20
C GLY A 49 7.16 -7.27 -6.04
N LYS A 50 6.30 -6.25 -5.90
CA LYS A 50 6.66 -4.85 -5.70
C LYS A 50 5.87 -4.20 -4.57
N GLY A 51 6.51 -3.29 -3.86
CA GLY A 51 5.93 -2.44 -2.85
C GLY A 51 5.26 -3.17 -1.70
N LEU A 52 4.26 -2.51 -1.11
CA LEU A 52 3.44 -3.07 -0.04
C LEU A 52 2.73 -4.37 -0.46
N TYR A 53 2.45 -4.51 -1.76
CA TYR A 53 1.70 -5.64 -2.33
C TYR A 53 2.60 -6.77 -2.84
N GLN A 54 3.89 -6.78 -2.50
CA GLN A 54 4.88 -7.71 -3.06
C GLN A 54 4.57 -9.20 -2.86
N HIS A 55 3.80 -9.57 -1.84
CA HIS A 55 3.43 -10.96 -1.55
C HIS A 55 2.04 -11.35 -2.06
N MET A 56 1.34 -10.45 -2.75
CA MET A 56 0.03 -10.74 -3.35
C MET A 56 0.18 -11.17 -4.81
N SER A 57 -0.76 -11.99 -5.27
CA SER A 57 -0.96 -12.23 -6.69
C SER A 57 -1.18 -10.92 -7.43
N ALA A 58 -0.65 -10.79 -8.65
CA ALA A 58 -0.74 -9.59 -9.47
C ALA A 58 -2.19 -9.11 -9.64
N ASP A 59 -3.13 -10.03 -9.84
CA ASP A 59 -4.56 -9.73 -10.01
C ASP A 59 -5.20 -9.11 -8.75
N VAL A 60 -4.73 -9.50 -7.56
CA VAL A 60 -5.24 -9.02 -6.27
C VAL A 60 -4.54 -7.74 -5.84
N ALA A 61 -3.24 -7.62 -6.13
CA ALA A 61 -2.46 -6.43 -5.79
C ALA A 61 -3.06 -5.15 -6.38
N ILE A 62 -3.57 -5.21 -7.62
CA ILE A 62 -4.22 -4.06 -8.27
C ILE A 62 -5.49 -3.62 -7.51
N GLN A 63 -6.27 -4.57 -6.99
CA GLN A 63 -7.46 -4.26 -6.20
C GLN A 63 -7.10 -3.61 -4.88
N GLY A 64 -6.05 -4.11 -4.23
CA GLY A 64 -5.53 -3.52 -2.99
C GLY A 64 -5.04 -2.08 -3.19
N ILE A 65 -4.37 -1.78 -4.32
CA ILE A 65 -3.92 -0.42 -4.64
C ILE A 65 -5.11 0.53 -4.86
N ALA A 66 -6.22 0.03 -5.40
CA ALA A 66 -7.39 0.83 -5.75
C ALA A 66 -8.34 1.11 -4.56
N GLN A 67 -8.16 0.44 -3.42
CA GLN A 67 -9.03 0.52 -2.23
C GLN A 67 -8.54 1.55 -1.21
#